data_AF-A0A660VBF9-F1
#
_entry.id   AF-A0A660VBF9-F1
#
_cell.length_a   1.000
_cell.length_b   1.000
_cell.length_c   1.000
_cell.angle_alpha   90.00
_cell.angle_beta   90.00
_cell.angle_gamma   90.00
#
_symmetry.space_group_name_H-M   'P 1'
#
loop_
_entity.id
_entity.type
_entity.pdbx_description
1 polymer ?
#
loop_
_entity_poly.entity_id
_entity_poly.type
_entity_poly.pdbx_seq_one_letter_code
_entity_poly.pdbx_strand_id
1 'polypeptide(L)' 'MGCSIGDTFHNQWQSFRVKKRPKVDYEAKYRYEEKGEYQIMVKVVDVFGNDTNKILKVMIK' A
#
# COMPACT_ATOMS: atom_id res chain seq x y z
N MET A 1 7.76 -20.78 -10.11
CA MET A 1 7.48 -19.44 -9.57
C MET A 1 6.12 -19.02 -10.09
N GLY A 2 5.05 -19.51 -9.46
CA GLY A 2 3.68 -19.12 -9.80
C GLY A 2 3.20 -18.15 -8.74
N CYS A 3 2.85 -16.93 -9.13
CA CYS A 3 2.13 -16.01 -8.26
C CYS A 3 0.65 -16.42 -8.32
N SER A 4 0.11 -16.99 -7.24
CA SER A 4 -1.31 -17.32 -7.15
C SER A 4 -2.09 -16.00 -7.07
N ILE A 5 -3.13 -15.88 -7.88
CA ILE A 5 -3.95 -14.66 -8.05
C ILE A 5 -4.68 -14.19 -6.75
N GLY A 6 -4.49 -14.90 -5.63
CA GLY A 6 -5.00 -14.56 -4.30
C GLY A 6 -3.96 -14.05 -3.28
N ASP A 7 -2.66 -13.99 -3.62
CA ASP A 7 -1.60 -13.67 -2.64
C ASP A 7 -1.34 -12.15 -2.48
N THR A 8 -2.00 -11.32 -3.28
CA THR A 8 -1.76 -9.88 -3.31
C THR A 8 -2.83 -9.12 -2.50
N PHE A 9 -2.48 -8.75 -1.27
CA PHE A 9 -3.27 -7.80 -0.48
C PHE A 9 -3.31 -6.43 -1.17
N HIS A 10 -4.51 -5.85 -1.27
CA HIS A 10 -4.71 -4.50 -1.77
C HIS A 10 -5.30 -3.62 -0.67
N ASN A 11 -4.51 -2.65 -0.20
CA ASN A 11 -5.04 -1.63 0.68
C ASN A 11 -5.84 -0.60 -0.14
N GLN A 12 -7.16 -0.76 -0.22
CA GLN A 12 -8.11 0.11 -0.95
C GLN A 12 -8.39 1.45 -0.22
N TRP A 13 -7.46 1.89 0.62
CA TRP A 13 -7.65 3.05 1.49
C TRP A 13 -7.43 4.37 0.73
N GLN A 14 -8.33 5.34 0.94
CA GLN A 14 -8.27 6.66 0.33
C GLN A 14 -8.57 7.73 1.38
N SER A 15 -7.74 8.78 1.41
CA SER A 15 -7.92 9.94 2.31
C SER A 15 -7.58 11.23 1.60
N PHE A 16 -8.35 12.27 1.86
CA PHE A 16 -8.23 13.57 1.22
C PHE A 16 -8.32 14.70 2.25
N ARG A 17 -7.61 15.80 2.01
CA ARG A 17 -7.72 17.01 2.83
C ARG A 17 -9.07 17.67 2.58
N VAL A 18 -9.84 17.89 3.64
CA VAL A 18 -11.06 18.70 3.60
C VAL A 18 -10.91 19.93 4.49
N LYS A 19 -11.63 21.03 4.22
CA LYS A 19 -11.54 22.27 5.02
C LYS A 19 -11.71 22.03 6.53
N LYS A 20 -12.56 21.08 6.91
CA LYS A 20 -12.82 20.69 8.31
C LYS A 20 -11.73 19.80 8.92
N ARG A 21 -10.92 19.12 8.10
CA ARG A 21 -9.87 18.17 8.50
C ARG A 21 -8.72 18.23 7.48
N PRO A 22 -7.71 19.10 7.69
CA PRO A 22 -6.63 19.31 6.73
C PRO A 22 -5.56 18.20 6.73
N LYS A 23 -5.78 17.11 7.47
CA LYS A 23 -4.84 15.98 7.58
C LYS A 23 -5.12 14.93 6.50
N VAL A 24 -4.08 14.26 6.08
CA VAL A 24 -4.11 13.04 5.26
C VAL A 24 -3.43 11.98 6.11
N ASP A 25 -3.98 10.77 6.20
CA ASP A 25 -3.25 9.72 6.90
C ASP A 25 -2.10 9.21 6.01
N TYR A 26 -0.99 8.85 6.62
CA TYR A 26 0.20 8.40 5.88
C TYR A 26 0.61 6.99 6.33
N GLU A 27 -0.21 6.35 7.15
CA GLU A 27 0.05 5.04 7.75
C GLU A 27 -0.95 4.01 7.23
N ALA A 28 -0.42 2.91 6.71
CA ALA A 28 -1.16 1.70 6.41
C ALA A 28 -0.60 0.57 7.29
N LYS A 29 -1.49 -0.26 7.84
CA LYS A 29 -1.11 -1.39 8.69
C LYS A 29 -1.68 -2.67 8.10
N TYR A 30 -0.81 -3.64 7.86
CA TYR A 30 -1.18 -4.99 7.46
C TYR A 30 -0.19 -5.96 8.10
N ARG A 31 -0.70 -7.10 8.59
CA ARG A 31 0.12 -8.16 9.19
C ARG A 31 0.16 -9.35 8.24
N TYR A 32 1.37 -9.75 7.87
CA TYR A 32 1.60 -11.01 7.20
C TYR A 32 1.77 -12.09 8.27
N GLU A 33 0.92 -13.12 8.25
CA GLU A 33 0.99 -14.22 9.22
C GLU A 33 2.12 -15.21 8.89
N GLU A 34 2.39 -15.39 7.60
CA GLU A 34 3.43 -16.29 7.12
C GLU A 34 4.79 -15.59 7.03
N LYS A 35 5.85 -16.38 7.24
CA LYS A 35 7.23 -15.93 7.04
C LYS A 35 7.59 -16.02 5.57
N GLY A 36 8.48 -15.13 5.12
CA GLY A 36 8.94 -15.16 3.74
C GLY A 36 9.36 -13.81 3.19
N GLU A 37 9.70 -13.81 1.90
CA GLU A 37 9.97 -12.59 1.13
C GLU A 37 8.67 -12.04 0.53
N TYR A 38 8.44 -10.76 0.75
CA TYR A 38 7.29 -10.02 0.24
C TYR A 38 7.75 -8.81 -0.57
N GLN A 39 6.99 -8.50 -1.62
CA GLN A 39 7.11 -7.24 -2.34
C GLN A 39 5.92 -6.36 -2.01
N ILE A 40 6.18 -5.18 -1.47
CA ILE A 40 5.16 -4.20 -1.09
C ILE A 40 5.22 -3.05 -2.09
N MET A 41 4.15 -2.85 -2.85
CA MET A 41 4.00 -1.71 -3.76
C MET A 41 3.21 -0.60 -3.06
N VAL A 42 3.82 0.57 -2.96
CA VAL A 42 3.15 1.79 -2.51
C VAL A 42 2.86 2.63 -3.74
N LYS A 43 1.57 2.84 -4.03
CA LYS A 43 1.08 3.75 -5.06
C LYS A 43 0.51 4.99 -4.39
N VAL A 44 0.97 6.17 -4.81
CA VAL A 44 0.39 7.46 -4.41
C VAL A 44 -0.19 8.09 -5.66
N VAL A 45 -1.48 8.47 -5.60
CA VAL A 45 -2.19 9.16 -6.68
C VAL A 45 -2.61 10.53 -6.16
N ASP A 46 -2.30 11.58 -6.91
CA ASP A 46 -2.77 12.93 -6.59
C ASP A 46 -4.19 13.21 -7.09
N VAL A 47 -4.73 14.38 -6.75
CA VAL A 47 -6.09 14.81 -7.14
C VAL A 47 -6.28 15.04 -8.65
N PHE A 48 -5.19 15.14 -9.41
CA PHE A 48 -5.18 15.28 -10.87
C PHE A 48 -4.98 13.93 -11.58
N GLY A 49 -4.80 12.84 -10.82
CA GLY A 49 -4.63 11.50 -11.34
C GLY A 49 -3.19 11.11 -11.65
N ASN A 50 -2.19 11.95 -11.34
CA ASN A 50 -0.80 11.54 -11.51
C ASN A 50 -0.43 10.55 -10.42
N ASP A 51 0.18 9.42 -10.80
CA ASP A 51 0.64 8.42 -9.85
C ASP A 51 2.16 8.27 -9.80
N THR A 52 2.66 7.88 -8.63
CA THR A 52 4.03 7.45 -8.43
C THR A 52 4.03 6.17 -7.62
N ASN A 53 4.91 5.24 -8.00
CA ASN A 53 4.98 3.90 -7.43
C ASN A 53 6.36 3.63 -6.85
N LYS A 54 6.40 2.93 -5.71
CA LYS A 54 7.63 2.41 -5.12
C LYS A 54 7.42 0.98 -4.67
N ILE A 55 8.34 0.09 -5.04
CA ILE A 55 8.35 -1.30 -4.58
C ILE A 55 9.41 -1.46 -3.50
N LEU A 56 9.03 -2.10 -2.40
CA LEU A 56 9.89 -2.44 -1.27
C LEU A 56 9.96 -3.97 -1.15
N LYS A 57 11.17 -4.51 -1.02
CA LYS A 57 11.37 -5.94 -0.70
C LYS A 57 11.56 -6.07 0.80
N VAL A 58 10.77 -6.94 1.44
CA VAL A 58 10.79 -7.14 2.89
C VAL A 58 10.83 -8.62 3.19
N MET A 59 11.63 -9.01 4.18
CA MET A 59 11.68 -10.38 4.69
C MET A 59 11.03 -10.43 6.08
N ILE A 60 9.94 -11.19 6.20
CA ILE A 60 9.27 -11.45 7.47
C ILE A 60 9.87 -12.71 8.09
N LYS A 61 10.32 -12.59 9.34
CA LYS A 61 11.11 -13.61 10.07
C LYS A 61 10.32 -14.39 11.08
#